data_AF-A0A6L3JRK3-F1
#
_entry.id   AF-A0A6L3JRK3-F1
#
_cell.length_a   1.000
_cell.length_b   1.000
_cell.length_c   1.000
_cell.angle_alpha   90.00
_cell.angle_beta   90.00
_cell.angle_gamma   90.00
#
_symmetry.space_group_name_H-M   'P 1'
#
loop_
_entity.id
_entity.type
_entity.pdbx_description
1 polymer ?
#
loop_
_entity_poly.entity_id
_entity_poly.type
_entity_poly.pdbx_seq_one_letter_code
_entity_poly.pdbx_strand_id
1 'polypeptide(L)'
;MEYLSNKSSVARMDKNLGKISPFELKNRLIEMADESVKKMAHVMLNAGRGNPNWIATEAREAFFALGGFGIEECRRVMDMPEGIAGIPQKTGIAQRFEEYLKKHEGNAGTDLLKRTYNYMLMEHAADPDELVHEWTESIVGDQYPMPDRILKYTEILVQDYLNQEMCNGQPPQGKFDLFATEGGTAGMCYVFDSLEENFLLHKGDSVALMVPIFTPYIEIPELTRYDYDVLNIPANTLNEEGLHTWQYKVEDINKLRDTKYKALFIVNPSNPPSYQLSKECVDALKDVVTRWNPNLMIITDDVYGTFVPGFRSLMADLPQNTICVYSFSKYFGATGWRLAVIALHEKNVFDRMIANLPRKRKSELAKR
;
A
#
# COMPACT_ATOMS: atom_id res chain seq x y z
N MET A 1 -35.76 18.17 31.09
CA MET A 1 -36.75 17.17 30.64
C MET A 1 -37.53 17.86 29.54
N GLU A 2 -37.26 17.65 28.26
CA GLU A 2 -37.62 16.45 27.49
C GLU A 2 -36.60 16.19 26.37
N TYR A 3 -35.60 15.36 26.67
CA TYR A 3 -34.99 14.49 25.67
C TYR A 3 -35.71 13.16 25.86
N LEU A 4 -36.59 12.77 24.92
CA LEU A 4 -37.11 11.41 24.67
C LEU A 4 -38.50 11.51 24.02
N SER A 5 -38.58 11.57 22.69
CA SER A 5 -39.67 10.94 21.93
C SER A 5 -39.44 11.12 20.43
N ASN A 6 -38.60 10.27 19.84
CA ASN A 6 -38.80 9.88 18.45
C ASN A 6 -38.22 8.50 18.14
N LYS A 7 -38.44 7.54 19.06
CA LYS A 7 -38.14 6.11 18.83
C LYS A 7 -39.09 5.47 17.79
N SER A 8 -40.09 6.18 17.31
CA SER A 8 -41.14 5.63 16.42
C SER A 8 -40.81 5.71 14.92
N SER A 9 -39.90 6.59 14.48
CA SER A 9 -39.51 6.66 13.05
C SER A 9 -38.51 5.56 12.68
N VAL A 10 -37.56 5.27 13.58
CA VAL A 10 -36.56 4.19 13.38
C VAL A 10 -37.21 2.81 13.45
N ALA A 11 -38.16 2.60 14.36
CA ALA A 11 -38.85 1.31 14.53
C ALA A 11 -39.83 0.94 13.40
N ARG A 12 -40.26 1.91 12.56
CA ARG A 12 -41.17 1.67 11.42
C ARG A 12 -40.43 1.26 10.14
N MET A 13 -39.10 1.40 10.09
CA MET A 13 -38.29 1.13 8.89
C MET A 13 -37.76 -0.31 8.77
N ASP A 14 -38.14 -1.22 9.67
CA ASP A 14 -37.41 -2.49 9.84
C ASP A 14 -37.97 -3.72 9.10
N LYS A 15 -39.07 -3.63 8.35
CA LYS A 15 -39.65 -4.81 7.65
C LYS A 15 -39.32 -4.94 6.16
N ASN A 16 -38.79 -3.89 5.54
CA ASN A 16 -38.45 -3.88 4.10
C ASN A 16 -36.94 -3.79 3.81
N LEU A 17 -36.10 -3.52 4.82
CA LEU A 17 -34.64 -3.46 4.64
C LEU A 17 -34.01 -4.83 4.33
N GLY A 18 -34.61 -5.93 4.81
CA GLY A 18 -34.16 -7.29 4.48
C GLY A 18 -34.51 -7.76 3.07
N LYS A 19 -35.23 -6.96 2.27
CA LYS A 19 -35.68 -7.30 0.90
C LYS A 19 -35.03 -6.44 -0.20
N ILE A 20 -34.29 -5.40 0.18
CA ILE A 20 -33.60 -4.52 -0.76
C ILE A 20 -32.20 -5.04 -1.01
N SER A 21 -31.70 -4.84 -2.23
CA SER A 21 -30.33 -5.27 -2.56
C SER A 21 -29.30 -4.50 -1.71
N PRO A 22 -28.11 -5.06 -1.44
CA PRO A 22 -27.04 -4.35 -0.74
C PRO A 22 -26.73 -2.98 -1.38
N PHE A 23 -26.88 -2.84 -2.70
CA PHE A 23 -26.70 -1.59 -3.42
C PHE A 23 -27.83 -0.57 -3.17
N GLU A 24 -29.08 -1.01 -3.12
CA GLU A 24 -30.21 -0.13 -2.76
C GLU A 24 -30.14 0.30 -1.31
N LEU A 25 -29.74 -0.62 -0.42
CA LEU A 25 -29.50 -0.32 0.99
C LEU A 25 -28.42 0.75 1.14
N LYS A 26 -27.29 0.58 0.43
CA LYS A 26 -26.19 1.54 0.38
C LYS A 26 -26.65 2.93 -0.06
N ASN A 27 -27.38 3.03 -1.18
CA ASN A 27 -27.84 4.33 -1.69
C ASN A 27 -28.81 5.02 -0.73
N ARG A 28 -29.74 4.25 -0.13
CA ARG A 28 -30.64 4.79 0.91
C ARG A 28 -29.89 5.27 2.14
N LEU A 29 -28.86 4.56 2.58
CA LEU A 29 -28.02 4.97 3.71
C LEU A 29 -27.26 6.28 3.42
N ILE A 30 -26.83 6.50 2.17
CA ILE A 30 -26.22 7.77 1.74
C ILE A 30 -27.24 8.91 1.75
N GLU A 31 -28.44 8.68 1.20
CA GLU A 31 -29.51 9.69 1.15
C GLU A 31 -30.00 10.09 2.56
N MET A 32 -29.98 9.15 3.50
CA MET A 32 -30.37 9.37 4.90
C MET A 32 -29.30 10.03 5.76
N ALA A 33 -28.06 10.17 5.27
CA ALA A 33 -26.99 10.80 6.04
C ALA A 33 -27.11 12.33 6.01
N ASP A 34 -26.94 12.97 7.18
CA ASP A 34 -26.83 14.43 7.29
C ASP A 34 -25.66 14.95 6.44
N GLU A 35 -25.73 16.21 5.95
CA GLU A 35 -24.69 16.76 5.06
C GLU A 35 -23.27 16.69 5.63
N SER A 36 -23.12 16.86 6.94
CA SER A 36 -21.83 16.72 7.64
C SER A 36 -21.27 15.30 7.61
N VAL A 37 -22.15 14.29 7.51
CA VAL A 37 -21.82 12.85 7.49
C VAL A 37 -21.79 12.31 6.05
N LYS A 38 -22.44 12.96 5.08
CA LYS A 38 -22.49 12.51 3.68
C LYS A 38 -21.12 12.24 3.09
N LYS A 39 -20.11 13.08 3.34
CA LYS A 39 -18.76 12.85 2.81
C LYS A 39 -18.14 11.56 3.38
N MET A 40 -18.29 11.32 4.68
CA MET A 40 -17.80 10.12 5.35
C MET A 40 -18.59 8.88 4.92
N ALA A 41 -19.92 8.99 4.86
CA ALA A 41 -20.82 7.97 4.36
C ALA A 41 -20.49 7.63 2.91
N HIS A 42 -20.24 8.61 2.04
CA HIS A 42 -19.81 8.38 0.67
C HIS A 42 -18.49 7.62 0.61
N VAL A 43 -17.46 7.98 1.39
CA VAL A 43 -16.18 7.26 1.35
C VAL A 43 -16.33 5.84 1.92
N MET A 44 -17.10 5.65 2.98
CA MET A 44 -17.34 4.33 3.58
C MET A 44 -18.20 3.43 2.68
N LEU A 45 -19.26 3.97 2.09
CA LEU A 45 -20.25 3.21 1.33
C LEU A 45 -19.84 3.06 -0.14
N ASN A 46 -19.25 4.07 -0.77
CA ASN A 46 -18.77 4.00 -2.15
C ASN A 46 -17.37 3.42 -2.27
N ALA A 47 -16.45 3.89 -1.43
CA ALA A 47 -15.06 3.46 -1.49
C ALA A 47 -14.70 2.45 -0.38
N GLY A 48 -15.68 1.83 0.30
CA GLY A 48 -15.49 0.69 1.23
C GLY A 48 -14.40 0.88 2.28
N ARG A 49 -14.07 2.14 2.63
CA ARG A 49 -12.88 2.50 3.41
C ARG A 49 -13.26 3.54 4.45
N GLY A 50 -12.91 3.30 5.71
CA GLY A 50 -12.92 4.34 6.75
C GLY A 50 -11.76 5.32 6.51
N ASN A 51 -12.03 6.63 6.58
CA ASN A 51 -10.96 7.63 6.66
C ASN A 51 -10.53 7.78 8.13
N PRO A 52 -9.23 7.63 8.46
CA PRO A 52 -8.75 7.89 9.80
C PRO A 52 -9.15 9.30 10.27
N ASN A 53 -9.47 9.44 11.56
CA ASN A 53 -9.71 10.72 12.23
C ASN A 53 -8.54 11.12 13.15
N TRP A 54 -7.39 10.45 13.01
CA TRP A 54 -6.12 10.76 13.63
C TRP A 54 -5.07 11.02 12.54
N ILE A 55 -3.95 11.65 12.92
CA ILE A 55 -2.79 11.85 12.05
C ILE A 55 -1.49 11.68 12.86
N ALA A 56 -0.42 11.23 12.21
CA ALA A 56 0.93 11.26 12.79
C ALA A 56 1.54 12.67 12.65
N THR A 57 1.64 13.41 13.75
CA THR A 57 2.06 14.83 13.72
C THR A 57 3.57 15.00 13.58
N GLU A 58 4.38 14.22 14.32
CA GLU A 58 5.84 14.39 14.37
C GLU A 58 6.50 14.29 12.98
N ALA A 59 6.11 13.31 12.16
CA ALA A 59 6.60 13.17 10.79
C ALA A 59 6.21 14.36 9.88
N ARG A 60 5.05 14.97 10.12
CA ARG A 60 4.61 16.17 9.37
C ARG A 60 5.36 17.41 9.84
N GLU A 61 5.63 17.53 11.14
CA GLU A 61 6.45 18.60 11.69
C GLU A 61 7.89 18.53 11.15
N ALA A 62 8.46 17.32 11.07
CA ALA A 62 9.75 17.08 10.43
C ALA A 62 9.74 17.47 8.96
N PHE A 63 8.69 17.12 8.22
CA PHE A 63 8.50 17.55 6.83
C PHE A 63 8.51 19.09 6.74
N PHE A 64 7.70 19.80 7.53
CA PHE A 64 7.68 21.26 7.48
C PHE A 64 9.00 21.92 7.89
N ALA A 65 9.70 21.37 8.88
CA ALA A 65 11.02 21.84 9.29
C ALA A 65 12.06 21.67 8.17
N LEU A 66 12.08 20.51 7.52
CA LEU A 66 12.93 20.25 6.36
C LEU A 66 12.60 21.20 5.19
N GLY A 67 11.31 21.52 4.99
CA GLY A 67 10.89 22.52 4.00
C GLY A 67 11.43 23.91 4.33
N GLY A 68 11.42 24.29 5.62
CA GLY A 68 12.06 25.52 6.09
C GLY A 68 13.55 25.57 5.76
N PHE A 69 14.29 24.49 6.07
CA PHE A 69 15.69 24.35 5.70
C PHE A 69 15.92 24.45 4.18
N GLY A 70 15.09 23.78 3.38
CA GLY A 70 15.20 23.82 1.92
C GLY A 70 15.03 25.22 1.34
N ILE A 71 14.08 25.99 1.85
CA ILE A 71 13.92 27.39 1.42
C ILE A 71 15.10 28.26 1.85
N GLU A 72 15.69 28.03 3.04
CA GLU A 72 16.94 28.71 3.45
C GLU A 72 18.09 28.38 2.49
N GLU A 73 18.23 27.13 2.06
CA GLU A 73 19.25 26.69 1.11
C GLU A 73 19.05 27.28 -0.29
N CYS A 74 17.81 27.36 -0.79
CA CYS A 74 17.50 28.00 -2.05
C CYS A 74 17.90 29.49 -2.04
N ARG A 75 17.52 30.22 -0.97
CA ARG A 75 17.84 31.65 -0.82
C ARG A 75 19.33 31.92 -0.67
N ARG A 76 20.06 31.02 -0.02
CA ARG A 76 21.52 31.11 0.11
C ARG A 76 22.22 31.13 -1.26
N VAL A 77 21.64 30.46 -2.25
CA VAL A 77 22.20 30.34 -3.60
C VAL A 77 21.85 31.56 -4.45
N MET A 78 20.59 32.00 -4.37
CA MET A 78 20.11 33.22 -5.00
C MET A 78 18.87 33.70 -4.25
N ASP A 79 18.75 35.00 -4.02
CA ASP A 79 17.59 35.61 -3.37
C ASP A 79 17.24 36.91 -4.08
N MET A 80 16.22 36.85 -4.93
CA MET A 80 15.74 37.98 -5.71
C MET A 80 14.55 38.66 -4.99
N PRO A 81 14.44 40.00 -5.04
CA PRO A 81 13.34 40.74 -4.38
C PRO A 81 11.92 40.28 -4.78
N GLU A 82 11.76 39.67 -5.96
CA GLU A 82 10.52 39.14 -6.48
C GLU A 82 10.08 37.81 -5.81
N GLY A 83 10.88 37.28 -4.87
CA GLY A 83 10.64 36.00 -4.21
C GLY A 83 11.13 34.79 -5.00
N ILE A 84 12.05 35.00 -5.94
CA ILE A 84 12.68 33.94 -6.73
C ILE A 84 14.00 33.56 -6.05
N ALA A 85 14.20 32.26 -5.83
CA ALA A 85 15.39 31.72 -5.20
C ALA A 85 16.14 30.74 -6.12
N GLY A 86 17.35 30.37 -5.73
CA GLY A 86 18.14 29.33 -6.42
C GLY A 86 17.65 27.91 -6.08
N ILE A 87 18.47 26.91 -6.42
CA ILE A 87 18.26 25.52 -6.02
C ILE A 87 19.33 25.08 -5.00
N PRO A 88 19.02 24.16 -4.08
CA PRO A 88 19.98 23.69 -3.07
C PRO A 88 21.28 23.18 -3.71
N GLN A 89 22.42 23.44 -3.07
CA GLN A 89 23.73 22.98 -3.57
C GLN A 89 24.31 21.91 -2.64
N LYS A 90 24.68 20.76 -3.21
CA LYS A 90 25.17 19.59 -2.49
C LYS A 90 26.37 19.87 -1.57
N THR A 91 27.38 20.58 -2.04
CA THR A 91 28.64 20.73 -1.29
C THR A 91 28.43 21.44 0.06
N GLY A 92 28.77 20.75 1.14
CA GLY A 92 28.70 21.25 2.52
C GLY A 92 27.29 21.44 3.06
N ILE A 93 26.28 20.87 2.40
CA ILE A 93 24.88 21.00 2.83
C ILE A 93 24.63 20.26 4.15
N ALA A 94 25.34 19.17 4.41
CA ALA A 94 25.22 18.42 5.65
C ALA A 94 25.62 19.26 6.87
N GLN A 95 26.74 19.99 6.77
CA GLN A 95 27.16 20.89 7.84
C GLN A 95 26.11 21.97 8.12
N ARG A 96 25.55 22.58 7.07
CA ARG A 96 24.50 23.61 7.21
C ARG A 96 23.22 23.02 7.80
N PHE A 97 22.90 21.79 7.46
CA PHE A 97 21.77 21.07 8.04
C PHE A 97 22.00 20.77 9.53
N GLU A 98 23.19 20.33 9.93
CA GLU A 98 23.53 20.12 11.35
C GLU A 98 23.45 21.43 12.15
N GLU A 99 23.89 22.55 11.57
CA GLU A 99 23.74 23.89 12.15
C GLU A 99 22.26 24.29 12.27
N TYR A 100 21.45 24.01 11.24
CA TYR A 100 20.01 24.24 11.26
C TYR A 100 19.31 23.43 12.36
N LEU A 101 19.64 22.15 12.49
CA LEU A 101 19.11 21.27 13.54
C LEU A 101 19.48 21.76 14.94
N LYS A 102 20.72 22.22 15.13
CA LYS A 102 21.18 22.78 16.41
C LYS A 102 20.46 24.09 16.76
N LYS A 103 20.21 24.95 15.77
CA LYS A 103 19.51 26.23 15.95
C LYS A 103 18.04 26.04 16.36
N HIS A 104 17.41 24.95 15.93
CA HIS A 104 16.01 24.66 16.18
C HIS A 104 15.79 23.50 17.16
N GLU A 105 16.79 23.18 17.99
CA GLU A 105 16.74 22.08 18.96
C GLU A 105 15.55 22.18 19.92
N GLY A 106 14.93 21.04 20.23
CA GLY A 106 13.75 20.97 21.12
C GLY A 106 12.40 21.09 20.40
N ASN A 107 12.40 21.21 19.06
CA ASN A 107 11.21 21.00 18.23
C ASN A 107 11.11 19.51 17.82
N ALA A 108 9.94 18.90 17.97
CA ALA A 108 9.77 17.47 17.70
C ALA A 108 10.09 17.08 16.24
N GLY A 109 9.80 17.96 15.28
CA GLY A 109 10.16 17.79 13.87
C GLY A 109 11.67 17.77 13.64
N THR A 110 12.41 18.73 14.19
CA THR A 110 13.89 18.75 14.06
C THR A 110 14.55 17.62 14.84
N ASP A 111 13.98 17.23 15.98
CA ASP A 111 14.47 16.11 16.77
C ASP A 111 14.29 14.80 15.99
N LEU A 112 13.17 14.61 15.30
CA LEU A 112 12.97 13.47 14.40
C LEU A 112 13.96 13.51 13.23
N LEU A 113 14.13 14.66 12.55
CA LEU A 113 15.11 14.80 11.46
C LEU A 113 16.53 14.45 11.92
N LYS A 114 16.95 14.92 13.10
CA LYS A 114 18.26 14.62 13.70
C LYS A 114 18.42 13.12 13.97
N ARG A 115 17.39 12.46 14.52
CA ARG A 115 17.41 11.01 14.74
C ARG A 115 17.48 10.23 13.43
N THR A 116 16.69 10.61 12.43
CA THR A 116 16.69 9.96 11.10
C THR A 116 18.01 10.18 10.37
N TYR A 117 18.58 11.38 10.41
CA TYR A 117 19.90 11.67 9.84
C TYR A 117 20.98 10.78 10.47
N ASN A 118 21.05 10.74 11.81
CA ASN A 118 21.99 9.88 12.51
C ASN A 118 21.78 8.39 12.21
N TYR A 119 20.53 7.94 12.13
CA TYR A 119 20.20 6.57 11.74
C TYR A 119 20.78 6.22 10.36
N MET A 120 20.60 7.09 9.36
CA MET A 120 21.12 6.87 8.01
C MET A 120 22.65 6.86 7.96
N LEU A 121 23.31 7.71 8.74
CA LEU A 121 24.78 7.71 8.81
C LEU A 121 25.32 6.46 9.51
N MET A 122 24.68 6.02 10.59
CA MET A 122 25.17 4.92 11.44
C MET A 122 24.83 3.55 10.89
N GLU A 123 23.59 3.33 10.45
CA GLU A 123 23.11 2.01 10.03
C GLU A 123 23.36 1.74 8.53
N HIS A 124 23.38 2.80 7.72
CA HIS A 124 23.49 2.69 6.25
C HIS A 124 24.74 3.31 5.65
N ALA A 125 25.61 3.89 6.48
CA ALA A 125 26.80 4.61 6.02
C ALA A 125 26.49 5.60 4.88
N ALA A 126 25.34 6.28 4.96
CA ALA A 126 24.93 7.26 3.97
C ALA A 126 25.96 8.38 3.87
N ASP A 127 26.22 8.86 2.65
CA ASP A 127 27.03 10.08 2.50
C ASP A 127 26.22 11.28 3.01
N PRO A 128 26.74 12.06 3.97
CA PRO A 128 26.00 13.14 4.59
C PRO A 128 25.47 14.19 3.61
N ASP A 129 26.31 14.64 2.68
CA ASP A 129 25.95 15.67 1.72
C ASP A 129 24.95 15.14 0.71
N GLU A 130 25.10 13.90 0.23
CA GLU A 130 24.11 13.25 -0.65
C GLU A 130 22.75 13.07 0.01
N LEU A 131 22.71 12.61 1.26
CA LEU A 131 21.47 12.36 1.97
C LEU A 131 20.67 13.65 2.16
N VAL A 132 21.33 14.67 2.68
CA VAL A 132 20.70 15.95 2.96
C VAL A 132 20.33 16.65 1.64
N HIS A 133 21.16 16.54 0.60
CA HIS A 133 20.84 17.08 -0.72
C HIS A 133 19.60 16.41 -1.32
N GLU A 134 19.50 15.07 -1.30
CA GLU A 134 18.30 14.34 -1.76
C GLU A 134 17.05 14.82 -1.01
N TRP A 135 17.10 14.87 0.33
CA TRP A 135 15.96 15.34 1.14
C TRP A 135 15.57 16.78 0.83
N THR A 136 16.55 17.66 0.64
CA THR A 136 16.32 19.10 0.42
C THR A 136 15.73 19.37 -0.96
N GLU A 137 16.27 18.80 -2.03
CA GLU A 137 15.69 18.92 -3.38
C GLU A 137 14.30 18.29 -3.44
N SER A 138 14.11 17.14 -2.78
CA SER A 138 12.84 16.42 -2.79
C SER A 138 11.71 17.23 -2.16
N ILE A 139 11.98 17.92 -1.05
CA ILE A 139 10.93 18.70 -0.38
C ILE A 139 10.65 20.02 -1.09
N VAL A 140 11.66 20.62 -1.72
CA VAL A 140 11.50 21.84 -2.52
C VAL A 140 10.75 21.52 -3.82
N GLY A 141 10.97 20.33 -4.38
CA GLY A 141 10.33 19.88 -5.62
C GLY A 141 10.87 20.60 -6.85
N ASP A 142 12.16 20.95 -6.85
CA ASP A 142 12.79 21.69 -7.96
C ASP A 142 13.34 20.79 -9.08
N GLN A 143 13.43 19.47 -8.85
CA GLN A 143 13.86 18.48 -9.84
C GLN A 143 12.81 17.40 -10.11
N TYR A 144 12.90 16.78 -11.29
CA TYR A 144 12.21 15.50 -11.53
C TYR A 144 12.80 14.39 -10.64
N PRO A 145 11.99 13.42 -10.19
CA PRO A 145 12.50 12.28 -9.43
C PRO A 145 13.55 11.51 -10.23
N MET A 146 14.71 11.25 -9.61
CA MET A 146 15.79 10.46 -10.22
C MET A 146 16.42 9.56 -9.15
N PRO A 147 16.42 8.23 -9.31
CA PRO A 147 15.78 7.47 -10.38
C PRO A 147 14.24 7.62 -10.41
N ASP A 148 13.63 7.45 -11.59
CA ASP A 148 12.17 7.61 -11.80
C ASP A 148 11.32 6.74 -10.86
N ARG A 149 11.85 5.58 -10.45
CA ARG A 149 11.15 4.57 -9.66
C ARG A 149 10.95 5.00 -8.19
N ILE A 150 12.03 5.42 -7.55
CA ILE A 150 12.07 5.88 -6.15
C ILE A 150 13.46 6.47 -5.89
N LEU A 151 13.53 7.49 -5.05
CA LEU A 151 14.79 8.12 -4.65
C LEU A 151 15.63 7.16 -3.78
N LYS A 152 16.95 7.29 -3.85
CA LYS A 152 17.91 6.33 -3.29
C LYS A 152 17.76 6.16 -1.78
N TYR A 153 17.84 7.24 -1.02
CA TYR A 153 17.77 7.15 0.45
C TYR A 153 16.34 6.97 0.95
N THR A 154 15.36 7.48 0.21
CA THR A 154 13.95 7.17 0.47
C THR A 154 13.66 5.68 0.33
N GLU A 155 14.19 5.01 -0.69
CA GLU A 155 14.05 3.57 -0.87
C GLU A 155 14.61 2.78 0.31
N ILE A 156 15.81 3.12 0.78
CA ILE A 156 16.45 2.46 1.94
C ILE A 156 15.56 2.57 3.18
N LEU A 157 15.13 3.78 3.54
CA LEU A 157 14.28 4.00 4.71
C LEU A 157 12.96 3.24 4.63
N VAL A 158 12.32 3.22 3.45
CA VAL A 158 11.06 2.50 3.27
C VAL A 158 11.28 0.99 3.30
N GLN A 159 12.40 0.48 2.79
CA GLN A 159 12.74 -0.94 2.91
C GLN A 159 12.90 -1.36 4.38
N ASP A 160 13.61 -0.58 5.21
CA ASP A 160 13.74 -0.88 6.63
C ASP A 160 12.39 -0.92 7.34
N TYR A 161 11.53 0.05 7.02
CA TYR A 161 10.17 0.09 7.54
C TYR A 161 9.35 -1.14 7.13
N LEU A 162 9.42 -1.58 5.86
CA LEU A 162 8.73 -2.79 5.42
C LEU A 162 9.34 -4.06 6.04
N ASN A 163 10.65 -4.10 6.27
CA ASN A 163 11.29 -5.21 6.97
C ASN A 163 10.79 -5.31 8.41
N GLN A 164 10.64 -4.17 9.08
CA GLN A 164 10.08 -4.11 10.43
C GLN A 164 8.62 -4.55 10.43
N GLU A 165 7.77 -3.89 9.65
CA GLU A 165 6.31 -3.99 9.78
C GLU A 165 5.69 -5.14 8.97
N MET A 166 6.20 -5.41 7.77
CA MET A 166 5.67 -6.46 6.89
C MET A 166 6.41 -7.79 7.04
N CYS A 167 7.67 -7.77 7.46
CA CYS A 167 8.47 -8.98 7.66
C CYS A 167 8.64 -9.38 9.12
N ASN A 168 7.99 -8.70 10.07
CA ASN A 168 8.13 -8.92 11.51
C ASN A 168 9.60 -8.88 11.98
N GLY A 169 10.39 -7.95 11.43
CA GLY A 169 11.84 -7.84 11.67
C GLY A 169 12.66 -9.03 11.14
N GLN A 170 12.07 -9.94 10.37
CA GLN A 170 12.71 -11.13 9.82
C GLN A 170 12.56 -11.15 8.29
N PRO A 171 13.29 -10.27 7.57
CA PRO A 171 13.22 -10.22 6.11
C PRO A 171 13.75 -11.51 5.48
N PRO A 172 13.19 -11.92 4.31
CA PRO A 172 13.71 -13.05 3.56
C PRO A 172 15.10 -12.74 2.98
N GLN A 173 15.81 -13.79 2.54
CA GLN A 173 17.09 -13.61 1.85
C GLN A 173 16.90 -12.90 0.50
N GLY A 174 17.67 -11.86 0.26
CA GLY A 174 17.65 -11.03 -0.95
C GLY A 174 17.23 -9.61 -0.62
N LYS A 175 16.85 -8.84 -1.63
CA LYS A 175 16.30 -7.49 -1.46
C LYS A 175 14.96 -7.31 -2.18
N PHE A 176 14.16 -6.36 -1.71
CA PHE A 176 13.01 -5.86 -2.44
C PHE A 176 13.39 -4.58 -3.19
N ASP A 177 13.00 -4.47 -4.46
CA ASP A 177 12.97 -3.19 -5.17
C ASP A 177 11.59 -2.55 -4.97
N LEU A 178 11.58 -1.25 -4.67
CA LEU A 178 10.37 -0.49 -4.37
C LEU A 178 9.98 0.45 -5.52
N PHE A 179 8.69 0.62 -5.81
CA PHE A 179 8.20 1.65 -6.72
C PHE A 179 7.20 2.54 -5.99
N ALA A 180 7.51 3.83 -5.85
CA ALA A 180 6.62 4.79 -5.19
C ALA A 180 5.41 5.12 -6.07
N THR A 181 4.21 5.16 -5.49
CA THR A 181 2.95 5.34 -6.23
C THR A 181 1.97 6.23 -5.47
N GLU A 182 0.98 6.79 -6.18
CA GLU A 182 -0.07 7.69 -5.67
C GLU A 182 -1.12 6.97 -4.80
N GLY A 183 -0.65 6.31 -3.74
CA GLY A 183 -1.40 5.44 -2.87
C GLY A 183 -1.68 4.06 -3.52
N GLY A 184 -2.11 3.10 -2.70
CA GLY A 184 -2.31 1.71 -3.17
C GLY A 184 -3.34 1.57 -4.30
N THR A 185 -4.22 2.57 -4.47
CA THR A 185 -5.14 2.64 -5.61
C THR A 185 -4.40 2.76 -6.93
N ALA A 186 -3.43 3.68 -7.06
CA ALA A 186 -2.62 3.81 -8.27
C ALA A 186 -1.72 2.59 -8.44
N GLY A 187 -1.10 2.14 -7.35
CA GLY A 187 -0.27 0.93 -7.36
C GLY A 187 -0.99 -0.30 -7.92
N MET A 188 -2.24 -0.55 -7.50
CA MET A 188 -3.02 -1.66 -8.05
C MET A 188 -3.34 -1.49 -9.53
N CYS A 189 -3.75 -0.29 -9.98
CA CYS A 189 -3.96 -0.04 -11.41
C CYS A 189 -2.70 -0.35 -12.22
N TYR A 190 -1.54 0.14 -11.78
CA TYR A 190 -0.26 -0.11 -12.44
C TYR A 190 0.09 -1.59 -12.47
N VAL A 191 -0.18 -2.34 -11.41
CA VAL A 191 0.03 -3.80 -11.38
C VAL A 191 -0.85 -4.49 -12.41
N PHE A 192 -2.17 -4.24 -12.41
CA PHE A 192 -3.08 -4.86 -13.38
C PHE A 192 -2.71 -4.52 -14.83
N ASP A 193 -2.47 -3.24 -15.12
CA ASP A 193 -2.06 -2.79 -16.46
C ASP A 193 -0.73 -3.44 -16.88
N SER A 194 0.26 -3.47 -15.98
CA SER A 194 1.57 -4.04 -16.29
C SER A 194 1.53 -5.56 -16.50
N LEU A 195 0.69 -6.29 -15.77
CA LEU A 195 0.50 -7.73 -15.98
C LEU A 195 -0.10 -8.02 -17.37
N GLU A 196 -1.02 -7.19 -17.83
CA GLU A 196 -1.62 -7.29 -19.17
C GLU A 196 -0.60 -6.92 -20.26
N GLU A 197 0.02 -5.76 -20.14
CA GLU A 197 0.99 -5.23 -21.11
C GLU A 197 2.23 -6.13 -21.28
N ASN A 198 2.59 -6.90 -20.25
CA ASN A 198 3.71 -7.84 -20.28
C ASN A 198 3.29 -9.29 -20.57
N PHE A 199 2.07 -9.52 -21.05
CA PHE A 199 1.57 -10.85 -21.42
C PHE A 199 1.59 -11.88 -20.28
N LEU A 200 1.47 -11.43 -19.04
CA LEU A 200 1.43 -12.30 -17.85
C LEU A 200 0.00 -12.68 -17.48
N LEU A 201 -0.95 -11.76 -17.65
CA LEU A 201 -2.39 -12.00 -17.62
C LEU A 201 -3.03 -11.51 -18.90
N HIS A 202 -4.00 -12.26 -19.41
CA HIS A 202 -4.75 -11.89 -20.61
C HIS A 202 -6.24 -11.94 -20.33
N LYS A 203 -6.99 -11.22 -21.17
CA LYS A 203 -8.45 -11.29 -21.15
C LYS A 203 -8.94 -12.75 -21.11
N GLY A 204 -9.81 -13.08 -20.15
CA GLY A 204 -10.36 -14.43 -19.97
C GLY A 204 -9.49 -15.41 -19.17
N ASP A 205 -8.29 -15.01 -18.72
CA ASP A 205 -7.49 -15.85 -17.83
C ASP A 205 -8.17 -16.08 -16.48
N SER A 206 -7.94 -17.25 -15.87
CA SER A 206 -8.49 -17.55 -14.55
C SER A 206 -7.64 -16.95 -13.44
N VAL A 207 -8.28 -16.25 -12.51
CA VAL A 207 -7.66 -15.64 -11.32
C VAL A 207 -8.44 -16.02 -10.07
N ALA A 208 -7.83 -15.86 -8.90
CA ALA A 208 -8.48 -16.13 -7.63
C ALA A 208 -8.51 -14.89 -6.73
N LEU A 209 -9.64 -14.71 -6.03
CA LEU A 209 -9.83 -13.65 -5.04
C LEU A 209 -10.13 -14.28 -3.68
N MET A 210 -9.45 -13.82 -2.63
CA MET A 210 -9.78 -14.18 -1.26
C MET A 210 -10.86 -13.23 -0.75
N VAL A 211 -12.10 -13.71 -0.61
CA VAL A 211 -13.30 -12.89 -0.34
C VAL A 211 -13.88 -13.11 1.06
N PRO A 212 -14.57 -12.13 1.66
CA PRO A 212 -14.90 -10.82 1.13
C PRO A 212 -13.68 -9.90 1.04
N ILE A 213 -13.58 -9.19 -0.09
CA ILE A 213 -12.48 -8.27 -0.40
C ILE A 213 -13.06 -6.91 -0.77
N PHE A 214 -12.21 -5.90 -0.72
CA PHE A 214 -12.56 -4.53 -1.07
C PHE A 214 -13.16 -4.44 -2.48
N THR A 215 -14.32 -3.79 -2.62
CA THR A 215 -15.19 -3.83 -3.82
C THR A 215 -14.47 -3.52 -5.14
N PRO A 216 -13.59 -2.50 -5.24
CA PRO A 216 -12.81 -2.28 -6.46
C PRO A 216 -11.96 -3.47 -6.92
N TYR A 217 -11.50 -4.34 -6.01
CA TYR A 217 -10.74 -5.54 -6.38
C TYR A 217 -11.63 -6.69 -6.86
N ILE A 218 -12.95 -6.60 -6.65
CA ILE A 218 -13.95 -7.48 -7.27
C ILE A 218 -14.29 -6.94 -8.66
N GLU A 219 -14.53 -5.62 -8.76
CA GLU A 219 -14.99 -4.99 -10.00
C GLU A 219 -13.91 -4.94 -11.09
N ILE A 220 -12.64 -4.68 -10.74
CA ILE A 220 -11.54 -4.58 -11.73
C ILE A 220 -11.43 -5.87 -12.57
N PRO A 221 -11.30 -7.08 -11.98
CA PRO A 221 -11.29 -8.34 -12.74
C PRO A 221 -12.47 -8.56 -13.70
N GLU A 222 -13.65 -8.04 -13.36
CA GLU A 222 -14.89 -8.21 -14.13
C GLU A 222 -15.08 -7.16 -15.23
N LEU A 223 -14.26 -6.10 -15.27
CA LEU A 223 -14.33 -5.10 -16.34
C LEU A 223 -14.14 -5.77 -17.70
N THR A 224 -14.90 -5.34 -18.71
CA THR A 224 -14.88 -5.91 -20.08
C THR A 224 -13.48 -5.98 -20.71
N ARG A 225 -12.56 -5.12 -20.27
CA ARG A 225 -11.15 -5.13 -20.67
C ARG A 225 -10.44 -6.42 -20.20
N TYR A 226 -10.70 -6.87 -18.98
CA TYR A 226 -10.07 -8.03 -18.36
C TYR A 226 -10.94 -9.30 -18.46
N ASP A 227 -12.22 -9.24 -18.11
CA ASP A 227 -13.18 -10.35 -18.27
C ASP A 227 -12.61 -11.69 -17.73
N TYR A 228 -11.98 -11.64 -16.56
CA TYR A 228 -11.28 -12.81 -15.99
C TYR A 228 -12.29 -13.87 -15.50
N ASP A 229 -11.88 -15.15 -15.56
CA ASP A 229 -12.61 -16.24 -14.91
C ASP A 229 -12.25 -16.30 -13.41
N VAL A 230 -13.13 -15.75 -12.57
CA VAL A 230 -12.83 -15.51 -11.15
C VAL A 230 -13.23 -16.68 -10.25
N LEU A 231 -12.25 -17.29 -9.58
CA LEU A 231 -12.47 -18.16 -8.43
C LEU A 231 -12.51 -17.34 -7.14
N ASN A 232 -13.67 -17.31 -6.49
CA ASN A 232 -13.80 -16.77 -5.14
C ASN A 232 -13.45 -17.84 -4.09
N ILE A 233 -12.48 -17.52 -3.22
CA ILE A 233 -12.09 -18.32 -2.04
C ILE A 233 -12.71 -17.66 -0.80
N PRO A 234 -13.78 -18.21 -0.22
CA PRO A 234 -14.55 -17.53 0.83
C PRO A 234 -13.95 -17.72 2.23
N ALA A 235 -13.83 -16.63 2.98
CA ALA A 235 -13.52 -16.60 4.41
C ALA A 235 -14.74 -16.93 5.27
N ASN A 236 -15.22 -18.17 5.20
CA ASN A 236 -16.50 -18.58 5.80
C ASN A 236 -16.41 -19.68 6.86
N THR A 237 -15.21 -19.94 7.40
CA THR A 237 -15.05 -20.90 8.50
C THR A 237 -15.74 -20.41 9.77
N LEU A 238 -16.29 -21.36 10.52
CA LEU A 238 -16.97 -21.15 11.79
C LEU A 238 -16.17 -21.81 12.92
N ASN A 239 -16.19 -21.23 14.12
CA ASN A 239 -15.69 -21.89 15.33
C ASN A 239 -16.73 -22.88 15.90
N GLU A 240 -16.40 -23.56 17.00
CA GLU A 240 -17.29 -24.52 17.68
C GLU A 240 -18.63 -23.92 18.13
N GLU A 241 -18.67 -22.60 18.34
CA GLU A 241 -19.86 -21.84 18.75
C GLU A 241 -20.68 -21.32 17.57
N GLY A 242 -20.27 -21.60 16.32
CA GLY A 242 -20.94 -21.16 15.11
C GLY A 242 -20.66 -19.70 14.70
N LEU A 243 -19.67 -19.05 15.32
CA LEU A 243 -19.22 -17.70 14.96
C LEU A 243 -18.21 -17.74 13.81
N HIS A 244 -18.31 -16.78 12.89
CA HIS A 244 -17.34 -16.62 11.81
C HIS A 244 -15.94 -16.32 12.35
N THR A 245 -14.96 -17.13 11.95
CA THR A 245 -13.55 -16.85 12.22
C THR A 245 -12.90 -16.01 11.13
N TRP A 246 -13.61 -15.80 10.01
CA TRP A 246 -13.15 -15.06 8.83
C TRP A 246 -11.84 -15.61 8.26
N GLN A 247 -11.62 -16.92 8.43
CA GLN A 247 -10.51 -17.65 7.86
C GLN A 247 -10.96 -18.47 6.66
N TYR A 248 -9.98 -18.95 5.91
CA TYR A 248 -10.17 -19.67 4.67
C TYR A 248 -9.97 -21.16 4.89
N LYS A 249 -10.81 -21.98 4.25
CA LYS A 249 -10.65 -23.43 4.29
C LYS A 249 -9.44 -23.83 3.47
N VAL A 250 -8.61 -24.73 4.01
CA VAL A 250 -7.44 -25.27 3.30
C VAL A 250 -7.87 -25.95 2.00
N GLU A 251 -9.05 -26.56 1.96
CA GLU A 251 -9.61 -27.18 0.75
C GLU A 251 -9.88 -26.17 -0.36
N ASP A 252 -10.30 -24.95 0.00
CA ASP A 252 -10.52 -23.87 -0.96
C ASP A 252 -9.20 -23.30 -1.45
N ILE A 253 -8.18 -23.15 -0.58
CA ILE A 253 -6.82 -22.76 -0.98
C ILE A 253 -6.22 -23.80 -1.94
N ASN A 254 -6.45 -25.09 -1.70
CA ASN A 254 -5.94 -26.18 -2.53
C ASN A 254 -6.47 -26.17 -3.98
N LYS A 255 -7.53 -25.42 -4.29
CA LYS A 255 -7.98 -25.20 -5.67
C LYS A 255 -6.90 -24.49 -6.52
N LEU A 256 -6.03 -23.69 -5.89
CA LEU A 256 -4.92 -23.00 -6.54
C LEU A 256 -3.78 -23.93 -6.99
N ARG A 257 -3.84 -25.23 -6.63
CA ARG A 257 -2.98 -26.27 -7.20
C ARG A 257 -3.24 -26.45 -8.70
N ASP A 258 -4.44 -26.10 -9.17
CA ASP A 258 -4.74 -26.04 -10.60
C ASP A 258 -4.03 -24.83 -11.22
N THR A 259 -3.05 -25.11 -12.08
CA THR A 259 -2.22 -24.11 -12.76
C THR A 259 -2.99 -23.21 -13.73
N LYS A 260 -4.28 -23.49 -13.99
CA LYS A 260 -5.12 -22.53 -14.73
C LYS A 260 -5.29 -21.22 -13.97
N TYR A 261 -5.27 -21.25 -12.62
CA TYR A 261 -5.31 -20.05 -11.79
C TYR A 261 -3.94 -19.39 -11.78
N LYS A 262 -3.81 -18.29 -12.52
CA LYS A 262 -2.52 -17.63 -12.77
C LYS A 262 -2.15 -16.61 -11.70
N ALA A 263 -3.15 -15.95 -11.12
CA ALA A 263 -2.96 -14.92 -10.11
C ALA A 263 -3.90 -15.09 -8.92
N LEU A 264 -3.41 -14.73 -7.74
CA LEU A 264 -4.15 -14.67 -6.48
C LEU A 264 -4.09 -13.24 -5.93
N PHE A 265 -5.24 -12.61 -5.74
CA PHE A 265 -5.34 -11.27 -5.14
C PHE A 265 -5.88 -11.34 -3.72
N ILE A 266 -5.20 -10.62 -2.83
CA ILE A 266 -5.42 -10.68 -1.38
C ILE A 266 -5.36 -9.27 -0.79
N VAL A 267 -6.22 -9.01 0.20
CA VAL A 267 -6.03 -7.91 1.16
C VAL A 267 -5.74 -8.56 2.50
N ASN A 268 -4.58 -8.29 3.09
CA ASN A 268 -4.14 -8.95 4.33
C ASN A 268 -3.43 -7.95 5.27
N PRO A 269 -3.99 -7.62 6.45
CA PRO A 269 -5.28 -8.03 6.98
C PRO A 269 -6.48 -7.62 6.12
N SER A 270 -7.50 -8.48 6.08
CA SER A 270 -8.66 -8.38 5.18
C SER A 270 -9.55 -7.16 5.44
N ASN A 271 -10.22 -6.67 4.38
CA ASN A 271 -11.26 -5.64 4.46
C ASN A 271 -12.50 -6.13 3.70
N PRO A 272 -13.70 -6.19 4.31
CA PRO A 272 -14.05 -5.69 5.65
C PRO A 272 -13.71 -6.53 6.91
N PRO A 273 -13.39 -7.85 6.86
CA PRO A 273 -13.35 -8.63 8.10
C PRO A 273 -12.32 -8.17 9.14
N SER A 274 -11.23 -7.53 8.73
CA SER A 274 -10.15 -7.06 9.60
C SER A 274 -9.38 -8.18 10.31
N TYR A 275 -9.24 -9.33 9.66
CA TYR A 275 -8.43 -10.46 10.13
C TYR A 275 -7.20 -10.67 9.24
N GLN A 276 -6.06 -10.94 9.87
CA GLN A 276 -4.91 -11.49 9.16
C GLN A 276 -5.16 -12.96 8.74
N LEU A 277 -4.43 -13.42 7.73
CA LEU A 277 -4.40 -14.84 7.36
C LEU A 277 -3.91 -15.69 8.54
N SER A 278 -4.59 -16.81 8.80
CA SER A 278 -4.12 -17.78 9.78
C SER A 278 -2.85 -18.50 9.29
N LYS A 279 -2.12 -19.08 10.23
CA LYS A 279 -0.92 -19.88 9.93
C LYS A 279 -1.24 -21.02 8.97
N GLU A 280 -2.38 -21.69 9.15
CA GLU A 280 -2.82 -22.80 8.30
C GLU A 280 -3.07 -22.34 6.86
N CYS A 281 -3.66 -21.15 6.67
CA CYS A 281 -3.85 -20.56 5.35
C CYS A 281 -2.50 -20.24 4.68
N VAL A 282 -1.57 -19.62 5.43
CA VAL A 282 -0.23 -19.30 4.94
C VAL A 282 0.55 -20.57 4.57
N ASP A 283 0.52 -21.60 5.41
CA ASP A 283 1.20 -22.87 5.16
C ASP A 283 0.60 -23.60 3.93
N ALA A 284 -0.72 -23.53 3.74
CA ALA A 284 -1.38 -24.07 2.54
C ALA A 284 -0.99 -23.31 1.27
N LEU A 285 -0.85 -21.98 1.32
CA LEU A 285 -0.35 -21.18 0.19
C LEU A 285 1.11 -21.52 -0.13
N LYS A 286 1.95 -21.69 0.90
CA LYS A 286 3.33 -22.15 0.73
C LYS A 286 3.40 -23.52 0.06
N ASP A 287 2.55 -24.46 0.48
CA ASP A 287 2.40 -25.75 -0.16
C ASP A 287 2.05 -25.62 -1.66
N VAL A 288 0.99 -24.86 -1.97
CA VAL A 288 0.55 -24.63 -3.36
C VAL A 288 1.70 -24.12 -4.22
N VAL A 289 2.37 -23.04 -3.79
CA VAL A 289 3.44 -22.42 -4.58
C VAL A 289 4.64 -23.35 -4.74
N THR A 290 5.06 -24.02 -3.67
CA THR A 290 6.30 -24.82 -3.71
C THR A 290 6.14 -26.14 -4.45
N ARG A 291 4.98 -26.79 -4.39
CA ARG A 291 4.80 -28.16 -4.91
C ARG A 291 3.93 -28.26 -6.17
N TRP A 292 3.02 -27.32 -6.40
CA TRP A 292 1.96 -27.51 -7.40
C TRP A 292 1.93 -26.41 -8.45
N ASN A 293 1.99 -25.15 -8.03
CA ASN A 293 1.88 -23.99 -8.90
C ASN A 293 3.00 -22.97 -8.60
N PRO A 294 4.26 -23.27 -8.95
CA PRO A 294 5.41 -22.38 -8.70
C PRO A 294 5.37 -21.08 -9.49
N ASN A 295 4.47 -20.98 -10.48
CA ASN A 295 4.25 -19.79 -11.28
C ASN A 295 3.03 -18.97 -10.82
N LEU A 296 2.38 -19.35 -9.72
CA LEU A 296 1.29 -18.54 -9.15
C LEU A 296 1.81 -17.15 -8.79
N MET A 297 1.22 -16.13 -9.40
CA MET A 297 1.47 -14.73 -9.06
C MET A 297 0.58 -14.33 -7.89
N ILE A 298 1.15 -13.76 -6.83
CA ILE A 298 0.42 -13.28 -5.66
C ILE A 298 0.51 -11.76 -5.62
N ILE A 299 -0.63 -11.09 -5.50
CA ILE A 299 -0.73 -9.65 -5.33
C ILE A 299 -1.42 -9.40 -3.99
N THR A 300 -0.68 -8.85 -3.03
CA THR A 300 -1.18 -8.61 -1.67
C THR A 300 -1.24 -7.12 -1.36
N ASP A 301 -2.38 -6.65 -0.83
CA ASP A 301 -2.55 -5.32 -0.26
C ASP A 301 -2.48 -5.40 1.26
N ASP A 302 -1.37 -4.91 1.81
CA ASP A 302 -1.05 -5.08 3.22
C ASP A 302 -1.17 -3.76 4.02
N VAL A 303 -2.00 -2.84 3.53
CA VAL A 303 -2.26 -1.52 4.14
C VAL A 303 -2.66 -1.57 5.63
N TYR A 304 -3.16 -2.71 6.12
CA TYR A 304 -3.58 -2.90 7.52
C TYR A 304 -2.55 -3.67 8.38
N GLY A 305 -1.40 -4.07 7.84
CA GLY A 305 -0.45 -4.95 8.53
C GLY A 305 -0.01 -4.43 9.90
N THR A 306 0.28 -3.13 10.00
CA THR A 306 0.70 -2.45 11.23
C THR A 306 -0.35 -2.45 12.35
N PHE A 307 -1.60 -2.80 12.06
CA PHE A 307 -2.66 -2.92 13.09
C PHE A 307 -2.67 -4.29 13.77
N VAL A 308 -1.83 -5.22 13.32
CA VAL A 308 -1.70 -6.57 13.89
C VAL A 308 -0.30 -6.74 14.51
N PRO A 309 -0.20 -6.97 15.83
CA PRO A 309 1.08 -7.22 16.47
C PRO A 309 1.78 -8.45 15.89
N GLY A 310 3.04 -8.27 15.47
CA GLY A 310 3.83 -9.35 14.88
C GLY A 310 3.35 -9.81 13.50
N PHE A 311 2.67 -8.94 12.75
CA PHE A 311 2.21 -9.22 11.40
C PHE A 311 3.35 -9.69 10.49
N ARG A 312 3.07 -10.71 9.68
CA ARG A 312 3.97 -11.21 8.65
C ARG A 312 3.23 -11.36 7.34
N SER A 313 3.68 -10.61 6.36
CA SER A 313 3.15 -10.56 5.00
C SER A 313 3.55 -11.79 4.17
N LEU A 314 2.75 -12.10 3.15
CA LEU A 314 3.16 -13.04 2.10
C LEU A 314 4.38 -12.55 1.30
N MET A 315 4.69 -11.25 1.30
CA MET A 315 5.95 -10.76 0.72
C MET A 315 7.17 -11.33 1.45
N ALA A 316 7.06 -11.60 2.76
CA ALA A 316 8.13 -12.18 3.55
C ALA A 316 8.15 -13.71 3.46
N ASP A 317 6.98 -14.33 3.29
CA ASP A 317 6.79 -15.78 3.31
C ASP A 317 6.91 -16.46 1.94
N LEU A 318 6.57 -15.73 0.87
CA LEU A 318 6.61 -16.13 -0.53
C LEU A 318 7.20 -15.00 -1.38
N PRO A 319 8.42 -14.50 -1.08
CA PRO A 319 8.98 -13.29 -1.68
C PRO A 319 9.09 -13.35 -3.20
N GLN A 320 9.43 -14.51 -3.75
CA GLN A 320 9.61 -14.66 -5.20
C GLN A 320 8.29 -14.71 -5.97
N ASN A 321 7.16 -14.93 -5.29
CA ASN A 321 5.86 -15.06 -5.93
C ASN A 321 4.95 -13.85 -5.67
N THR A 322 5.39 -12.90 -4.83
CA THR A 322 4.51 -11.88 -4.28
C THR A 322 4.92 -10.47 -4.71
N ILE A 323 3.98 -9.75 -5.31
CA ILE A 323 3.95 -8.29 -5.33
C ILE A 323 3.20 -7.83 -4.07
N CYS A 324 3.83 -6.97 -3.27
CA CYS A 324 3.16 -6.30 -2.15
C CYS A 324 2.86 -4.85 -2.51
N VAL A 325 1.62 -4.44 -2.31
CA VAL A 325 1.21 -3.03 -2.37
C VAL A 325 0.99 -2.57 -0.94
N TYR A 326 1.88 -1.70 -0.46
CA TYR A 326 1.79 -1.13 0.88
C TYR A 326 1.43 0.35 0.82
N SER A 327 0.37 0.75 1.53
CA SER A 327 -0.10 2.13 1.57
C SER A 327 0.06 2.73 2.98
N PHE A 328 0.65 3.92 3.05
CA PHE A 328 0.81 4.68 4.30
C PHE A 328 -0.49 5.37 4.75
N SER A 329 -1.56 5.25 3.96
CA SER A 329 -2.82 6.00 4.15
C SER A 329 -3.50 5.76 5.50
N LYS A 330 -3.48 4.52 6.02
CA LYS A 330 -4.31 4.14 7.18
C LYS A 330 -3.59 4.34 8.50
N TYR A 331 -2.39 3.77 8.63
CA TYR A 331 -1.62 3.83 9.86
C TYR A 331 -1.27 5.28 10.26
N PHE A 332 -0.72 6.06 9.32
CA PHE A 332 -0.26 7.43 9.56
C PHE A 332 -1.35 8.51 9.41
N GLY A 333 -2.61 8.12 9.18
CA GLY A 333 -3.69 9.06 8.89
C GLY A 333 -3.41 9.93 7.65
N ALA A 334 -2.84 9.34 6.60
CA ALA A 334 -2.24 10.05 5.47
C ALA A 334 -2.99 9.83 4.15
N THR A 335 -4.31 9.58 4.19
CA THR A 335 -5.12 9.27 2.99
C THR A 335 -5.00 10.32 1.89
N GLY A 336 -4.91 11.61 2.26
CA GLY A 336 -4.76 12.75 1.33
C GLY A 336 -3.36 12.92 0.75
N TRP A 337 -2.32 12.36 1.38
CA TRP A 337 -0.93 12.43 0.88
C TRP A 337 -0.66 11.49 -0.28
N ARG A 338 -1.50 10.47 -0.49
CA ARG A 338 -1.38 9.52 -1.60
C ARG A 338 -0.02 8.81 -1.62
N LEU A 339 0.40 8.26 -0.48
CA LEU A 339 1.69 7.58 -0.35
C LEU A 339 1.51 6.06 -0.30
N ALA A 340 2.15 5.37 -1.24
CA ALA A 340 2.30 3.91 -1.25
C ALA A 340 3.56 3.49 -1.98
N VAL A 341 3.95 2.24 -1.77
CA VAL A 341 4.97 1.56 -2.55
C VAL A 341 4.47 0.21 -3.05
N ILE A 342 4.90 -0.16 -4.24
CA ILE A 342 4.91 -1.55 -4.70
C ILE A 342 6.28 -2.13 -4.33
N ALA A 343 6.30 -3.25 -3.62
CA ALA A 343 7.51 -3.99 -3.29
C ALA A 343 7.56 -5.30 -4.08
N LEU A 344 8.68 -5.55 -4.75
CA LEU A 344 8.91 -6.78 -5.53
C LEU A 344 10.32 -7.30 -5.25
N HIS A 345 10.44 -8.60 -5.01
CA HIS A 345 11.74 -9.21 -4.74
C HIS A 345 12.63 -9.21 -6.00
N GLU A 346 13.93 -8.94 -5.87
CA GLU A 346 14.89 -8.88 -6.99
C GLU A 346 14.93 -10.17 -7.84
N LYS A 347 14.56 -11.29 -7.22
CA LYS A 347 14.31 -12.57 -7.88
C LYS A 347 12.84 -12.90 -7.73
N ASN A 348 12.08 -12.78 -8.79
CA ASN A 348 10.65 -13.00 -8.76
C ASN A 348 10.14 -13.82 -9.96
N VAL A 349 8.92 -14.31 -9.83
CA VAL A 349 8.20 -15.11 -10.82
C VAL A 349 7.82 -14.30 -12.05
N PHE A 350 7.54 -13.01 -11.89
CA PHE A 350 7.09 -12.13 -12.96
C PHE A 350 8.18 -11.97 -14.02
N ASP A 351 9.39 -11.61 -13.59
CA ASP A 351 10.56 -11.52 -14.47
C ASP A 351 10.91 -12.86 -15.08
N ARG A 352 10.85 -13.95 -14.30
CA ARG A 352 11.07 -15.31 -14.81
C ARG A 352 10.07 -15.68 -15.90
N MET A 353 8.80 -15.31 -15.75
CA MET A 353 7.75 -15.57 -16.73
C MET A 353 7.93 -14.71 -17.98
N ILE A 354 8.25 -13.41 -17.85
CA ILE A 354 8.59 -12.53 -18.98
C ILE A 354 9.80 -13.09 -19.74
N ALA A 355 10.84 -13.50 -19.02
CA ALA A 355 12.03 -14.12 -19.59
C ALA A 355 11.75 -15.47 -20.27
N ASN A 356 10.60 -16.11 -20.02
CA ASN A 356 10.19 -17.36 -20.67
C ASN A 356 9.16 -17.18 -21.79
N LEU A 357 8.75 -15.94 -22.09
CA LEU A 357 7.81 -15.66 -23.17
C LEU A 357 8.33 -16.14 -24.54
N PRO A 358 7.43 -16.52 -25.48
CA PRO A 358 7.80 -16.84 -26.85
C PRO A 358 8.59 -15.70 -27.51
N ARG A 359 9.53 -16.04 -28.41
CA ARG A 359 10.41 -15.07 -29.09
C ARG A 359 9.63 -13.92 -29.75
N LYS A 360 8.44 -14.20 -30.30
CA LYS A 360 7.54 -13.19 -30.87
C LYS A 360 7.15 -12.14 -29.82
N ARG A 361 6.66 -12.56 -28.65
CA ARG A 361 6.25 -11.66 -27.56
C ARG A 361 7.43 -10.85 -27.01
N LYS A 362 8.59 -11.49 -26.82
CA LYS A 362 9.81 -10.77 -26.43
C LYS A 362 10.21 -9.70 -27.43
N SER A 363 10.04 -9.96 -28.74
CA SER A 363 10.29 -8.95 -29.78
C SER A 363 9.26 -7.83 -29.79
N GLU A 364 8.02 -8.07 -29.36
CA GLU A 364 7.01 -7.02 -29.17
C GLU A 364 7.39 -6.16 -27.97
N LEU A 365 7.78 -6.77 -26.84
CA LEU A 365 8.24 -6.05 -25.64
C LEU A 365 9.50 -5.22 -25.88
N ALA A 366 10.47 -5.73 -26.66
CA ALA A 366 11.70 -5.00 -26.95
C ALA A 366 11.52 -3.78 -27.88
N LYS A 367 10.36 -3.65 -28.54
CA LYS A 367 10.02 -2.51 -29.39
C LYS A 367 9.30 -1.40 -28.64
N ARG A 368 8.58 -1.76 -27.58
CA ARG A 368 7.99 -0.84 -26.61
C ARG A 368 9.13 -0.23 -25.78
#